data_AF-A0A5D3YJZ0-F1
#
_entry.id   AF-A0A5D3YJZ0-F1
#
_cell.length_a   1.000
_cell.length_b   1.000
_cell.length_c   1.000
_cell.angle_alpha   90.00
_cell.angle_beta   90.00
_cell.angle_gamma   90.00
#
_symmetry.space_group_name_H-M   'P 1'
#
loop_
_entity.id
_entity.type
_entity.pdbx_description
1 polymer ?
#
loop_
_entity_poly.entity_id
_entity_poly.type
_entity_poly.pdbx_seq_one_letter_code
_entity_poly.pdbx_strand_id
1 'polypeptide(L)' 'MPRRARLTLPNVPLHLIQRGNNRQACFFAEEDYRLYLDWLTEYASKTGCNMHT' A
#
# COMPACT_ATOMS: atom_id res chain seq x y z
N MET A 1 3.44 -23.25 -9.36
CA MET A 1 3.45 -22.44 -10.59
C MET A 1 4.20 -21.15 -10.33
N PRO A 2 5.16 -20.75 -11.18
CA PRO A 2 5.86 -19.48 -11.02
C PRO A 2 4.86 -18.33 -11.19
N ARG A 3 4.86 -17.37 -10.25
CA ARG A 3 4.08 -16.14 -10.42
C ARG A 3 4.75 -15.30 -11.51
N ARG A 4 3.96 -14.80 -12.45
CA ARG A 4 4.42 -13.83 -13.45
C ARG A 4 4.96 -12.59 -12.72
N ALA A 5 6.08 -12.05 -13.20
CA ALA A 5 6.63 -10.81 -12.66
C ALA A 5 5.59 -9.68 -12.79
N ARG A 6 5.50 -8.83 -11.76
CA ARG A 6 4.70 -7.62 -11.84
C ARG A 6 5.45 -6.60 -12.70
N LEU A 7 4.73 -5.98 -13.62
CA LEU A 7 5.27 -4.88 -14.42
C LEU A 7 5.14 -3.59 -13.60
N THR A 8 6.25 -2.87 -13.45
CA THR A 8 6.29 -1.53 -12.85
C THR A 8 6.70 -0.57 -13.96
N LEU A 9 5.76 0.22 -14.45
CA LEU A 9 5.99 1.19 -15.51
C LEU A 9 6.03 2.60 -14.92
N PRO A 10 6.93 3.49 -15.40
CA PRO A 10 6.95 4.89 -14.97
C PRO A 10 5.60 5.55 -15.24
N ASN A 11 5.14 6.38 -14.29
CA ASN A 11 3.91 7.18 -14.41
C ASN A 11 2.61 6.37 -14.59
N VAL A 12 2.60 5.08 -14.28
CA VAL A 12 1.40 4.24 -14.30
C VAL A 12 0.98 3.92 -12.87
N PRO A 13 -0.26 4.23 -12.45
CA PRO A 13 -0.72 3.94 -11.11
C PRO A 13 -0.79 2.43 -10.86
N LEU A 14 -0.43 2.03 -9.65
CA LEU A 14 -0.59 0.65 -9.17
C LEU A 14 -1.71 0.62 -8.14
N HIS A 15 -2.62 -0.34 -8.28
CA HIS A 15 -3.61 -0.62 -7.25
C HIS A 15 -2.99 -1.48 -6.15
N LEU A 16 -2.87 -0.92 -4.94
CA LEU A 16 -2.33 -1.58 -3.77
C LEU A 16 -3.46 -2.03 -2.84
N ILE A 17 -3.35 -3.24 -2.30
CA ILE A 17 -4.29 -3.79 -1.32
C ILE A 17 -3.48 -4.33 -0.15
N GLN A 18 -3.72 -3.80 1.04
CA GLN A 18 -3.16 -4.32 2.28
C GLN A 18 -3.96 -5.53 2.74
N ARG A 19 -3.28 -6.65 3.00
CA ARG A 19 -3.91 -7.88 3.52
C ARG A 19 -3.12 -8.42 4.69
N GLY A 20 -3.81 -8.82 5.74
CA GLY A 20 -3.20 -9.42 6.91
C GLY A 20 -2.68 -10.80 6.59
N ASN A 21 -1.70 -11.24 7.38
CA ASN A 21 -1.18 -12.60 7.29
C ASN A 21 -2.34 -13.59 7.47
N ASN A 22 -2.39 -14.63 6.64
CA ASN A 22 -3.50 -15.61 6.64
C ASN A 22 -4.90 -14.99 6.57
N ARG A 23 -5.05 -13.82 5.91
CA ARG A 23 -6.31 -13.07 5.83
C ARG A 23 -6.85 -12.58 7.19
N GLN A 24 -6.01 -12.53 8.21
CA GLN A 24 -6.35 -11.91 9.48
C GLN A 24 -6.58 -10.41 9.30
N ALA A 25 -7.19 -9.78 10.31
CA ALA A 25 -7.37 -8.34 10.34
C ALA A 25 -6.02 -7.63 10.19
N CYS A 26 -5.97 -6.59 9.36
CA CYS A 26 -4.79 -5.73 9.23
C CYS A 26 -4.68 -4.72 10.37
N PHE A 27 -5.84 -4.32 10.89
CA PHE A 27 -6.03 -3.24 11.85
C PHE A 27 -7.01 -3.76 12.90
N PHE A 28 -6.73 -3.53 14.17
CA PHE A 28 -7.54 -3.98 15.30
C PHE A 28 -8.26 -2.81 15.98
N ALA A 29 -7.80 -1.58 15.73
CA ALA A 29 -8.43 -0.33 16.14
C ALA A 29 -8.40 0.72 15.02
N GLU A 30 -9.13 1.81 15.21
CA GLU A 30 -9.23 2.92 14.24
C GLU A 30 -7.87 3.62 14.08
N GLU A 31 -7.12 3.71 15.18
CA GLU A 31 -5.80 4.32 15.25
C GLU A 31 -4.78 3.59 14.38
N ASP A 32 -4.90 2.26 14.24
CA ASP A 32 -3.95 1.45 13.47
C ASP A 32 -3.99 1.81 11.98
N TYR A 33 -5.20 1.98 11.40
CA TYR A 33 -5.31 2.33 9.99
C TYR A 33 -4.99 3.79 9.74
N ARG A 34 -5.27 4.70 10.70
CA ARG A 34 -4.88 6.11 10.60
C ARG A 34 -3.36 6.25 10.56
N LEU A 35 -2.66 5.60 11.48
CA LEU A 35 -1.20 5.60 11.52
C LEU A 35 -0.60 5.00 10.23
N TYR A 36 -1.22 3.94 9.70
CA TYR A 36 -0.83 3.39 8.41
C TYR A 36 -0.98 4.39 7.26
N LEU A 37 -2.08 5.14 7.20
CA LEU A 37 -2.28 6.18 6.19
C LEU A 37 -1.29 7.34 6.33
N ASP A 38 -0.95 7.72 7.57
CA ASP A 38 0.05 8.76 7.82
C ASP A 38 1.43 8.33 7.29
N TRP A 39 1.86 7.11 7.59
CA TRP A 39 3.10 6.57 7.03
C TRP A 39 3.04 6.44 5.51
N LEU A 40 1.93 5.96 4.94
CA LEU A 40 1.77 5.84 3.50
C LEU A 40 1.94 7.21 2.83
N THR A 41 1.37 8.26 3.43
CA THR A 41 1.51 9.66 2.98
C THR A 41 2.94 10.16 3.08
N GLU A 42 3.57 9.95 4.24
CA GLU A 42 4.95 10.37 4.49
C GLU A 42 5.92 9.75 3.48
N TYR A 43 5.80 8.44 3.26
CA TYR A 43 6.70 7.74 2.35
C TYR A 43 6.39 8.02 0.89
N ALA A 44 5.12 8.17 0.49
CA ALA A 44 4.78 8.57 -0.88
C ALA A 44 5.43 9.91 -1.24
N SER A 45 5.38 10.89 -0.32
CA SER A 45 6.06 12.18 -0.47
C SER A 45 7.58 12.01 -0.61
N LYS A 46 8.21 11.23 0.27
CA LYS A 46 9.67 10.98 0.25
C LYS A 46 10.16 10.28 -1.01
N THR A 47 9.31 9.47 -1.65
CA THR A 47 9.67 8.71 -2.87
C THR A 47 9.15 9.35 -4.16
N GLY A 48 8.50 10.51 -4.09
CA GLY A 48 7.91 11.16 -5.26
C GLY A 48 6.75 10.38 -5.88
N CYS A 49 6.06 9.55 -5.09
CA CYS A 49 4.87 8.84 -5.52
C CYS A 49 3.62 9.68 -5.24
N ASN A 50 2.65 9.61 -6.17
CA ASN A 50 1.35 10.21 -5.97
C ASN A 50 0.38 9.17 -5.41
N MET A 51 -0.42 9.57 -4.42
CA MET A 51 -1.53 8.77 -3.94
C MET A 51 -2.83 9.24 -4.59
N HIS A 52 -3.63 8.27 -5.00
CA HIS A 52 -4.94 8.48 -5.58
C HIS A 52 -5.95 7.74 -4.71
N THR A 53 -6.96 8.45 -4.20
CA THR A 53 -8.06 7.92 -3.38
C THR A 53 -9.31 7.70 -4.20
#